data_AF-A0A7X5QP59-F1
#
_entry.id   AF-A0A7X5QP59-F1
#
_cell.length_a   1.000
_cell.length_b   1.000
_cell.length_c   1.000
_cell.angle_alpha   90.00
_cell.angle_beta   90.00
_cell.angle_gamma   90.00
#
_symmetry.space_group_name_H-M   'P 1'
#
loop_
_entity.id
_entity.type
_entity.pdbx_description
1 polymer ?
#
loop_
_entity_poly.entity_id
_entity_poly.type
_entity_poly.pdbx_seq_one_letter_code
_entity_poly.pdbx_strand_id
1 'polypeptide(L)'
;MNQAKNAVPGSRKINDKALSGDVSLSAGDVGAFKLGSSGGYSYKDGVPWNAVSGIYNLSYSTYSALIAHFSDGIGSCPAFQLHVGNRNSGIAYRSARDSYGFEEDWTNIYTTKNKPSAGDVGAYHKSESDNKYQPKGNYQPTGNYSVRGESYTKQESDGRYQPKDRSFTVVYSGVLPSRTPVNLAKNIWGKLVILEREDGIFFFFYCMSRDGIYAIGGDNSTEMRVSGNGSKIEFWAGGVQPVKVYILE
;
A
#
# COMPACT_ATOMS: atom_id res chain seq x y z
N MET A 1 52.55 -39.17 74.88
CA MET A 1 51.65 -39.44 73.74
C MET A 1 50.22 -39.07 74.15
N ASN A 2 49.81 -37.79 74.06
CA ASN A 2 48.45 -37.37 74.43
C ASN A 2 48.04 -35.99 73.85
N GLN A 3 48.59 -35.59 72.70
CA GLN A 3 48.37 -34.24 72.14
C GLN A 3 47.17 -34.13 71.17
N ALA A 4 46.41 -35.21 70.93
CA ALA A 4 45.35 -35.22 69.91
C ALA A 4 43.91 -35.36 70.44
N LYS A 5 43.71 -35.52 71.77
CA LYS A 5 42.34 -35.58 72.32
C LYS A 5 41.67 -34.22 72.14
N ASN A 6 40.54 -34.20 71.45
CA ASN A 6 39.75 -33.00 71.12
C ASN A 6 40.44 -32.01 70.15
N ALA A 7 41.44 -32.45 69.38
CA ALA A 7 42.10 -31.59 68.40
C ALA A 7 41.19 -31.17 67.23
N VAL A 8 40.08 -31.89 67.01
CA VAL A 8 39.03 -31.55 66.03
C VAL A 8 37.67 -31.56 66.73
N PRO A 9 36.82 -30.53 66.54
CA PRO A 9 35.47 -30.51 67.11
C PRO A 9 34.65 -31.74 66.71
N GLY A 10 34.02 -32.40 67.69
CA GLY A 10 33.21 -33.61 67.47
C GLY A 10 31.91 -33.38 66.68
N SER A 11 31.54 -32.13 66.47
CA SER A 11 30.41 -31.72 65.63
C SER A 11 30.91 -30.75 64.55
N ARG A 12 31.00 -31.25 63.32
CA ARG A 12 31.20 -30.43 62.12
C ARG A 12 29.90 -30.45 61.32
N LYS A 13 29.53 -29.29 60.76
CA LYS A 13 28.36 -29.16 59.90
C LYS A 13 28.79 -28.69 58.51
N ILE A 14 28.12 -29.16 57.47
CA ILE A 14 28.13 -28.55 56.14
C ILE A 14 26.72 -28.03 55.90
N ASN A 15 26.58 -26.71 55.74
CA ASN A 15 25.28 -26.05 55.56
C ASN A 15 24.23 -26.52 56.58
N ASP A 16 24.57 -26.39 57.87
CA ASP A 16 23.78 -26.83 59.03
C ASP A 16 23.46 -28.32 59.18
N LYS A 17 23.87 -29.18 58.25
CA LYS A 17 23.75 -30.65 58.36
C LYS A 17 24.95 -31.23 59.11
N ALA A 18 24.70 -32.01 60.15
CA ALA A 18 25.76 -32.68 60.91
C ALA A 18 26.47 -33.74 60.06
N LEU A 19 27.81 -33.78 60.11
CA LEU A 19 28.63 -34.78 59.42
C LEU A 19 28.74 -36.07 60.27
N SER A 20 27.61 -36.76 60.43
CA SER A 20 27.53 -38.04 61.17
C SER A 20 27.44 -39.28 60.26
N GLY A 21 27.45 -39.10 58.94
CA GLY A 21 27.36 -40.15 57.92
C GLY A 21 27.40 -39.56 56.51
N ASP A 22 27.02 -40.35 55.51
CA ASP A 22 26.92 -39.89 54.12
C ASP A 22 25.87 -38.77 53.99
N VAL A 23 26.21 -37.71 53.26
CA VAL A 23 25.35 -36.54 53.08
C VAL A 23 24.99 -36.41 51.61
N SER A 24 23.68 -36.50 51.31
CA SER A 24 23.15 -36.11 50.01
C SER A 24 22.69 -34.65 50.07
N LEU A 25 23.26 -33.81 49.22
CA LEU A 25 22.86 -32.41 49.07
C LEU A 25 22.01 -32.26 47.80
N SER A 26 20.84 -31.66 47.96
CA SER A 26 20.03 -31.19 46.83
C SER A 26 20.47 -29.78 46.41
N ALA A 27 20.06 -29.35 45.22
CA ALA A 27 20.30 -27.98 44.78
C ALA A 27 19.72 -26.93 45.76
N GLY A 28 18.58 -27.24 46.38
CA GLY A 28 17.97 -26.40 47.41
C GLY A 28 18.82 -26.28 48.67
N ASP A 29 19.57 -27.33 49.04
CA ASP A 29 20.43 -27.29 50.22
C ASP A 29 21.59 -26.29 50.04
N VAL A 30 22.10 -26.09 48.83
CA VAL A 30 23.29 -25.25 48.59
C VAL A 30 22.99 -23.96 47.83
N GLY A 31 21.71 -23.62 47.64
CA GLY A 31 21.30 -22.46 46.84
C GLY A 31 21.67 -22.56 45.35
N ALA A 32 21.87 -23.79 44.85
CA ALA A 32 22.14 -24.03 43.44
C ALA A 32 20.84 -24.04 42.62
N PHE A 33 20.95 -23.70 41.34
CA PHE A 33 19.83 -23.82 40.42
C PHE A 33 19.44 -25.29 40.27
N LYS A 34 18.14 -25.60 40.44
CA LYS A 34 17.67 -26.99 40.44
C LYS A 34 17.74 -27.60 39.03
N LEU A 35 18.33 -28.79 38.92
CA LEU A 35 18.28 -29.61 37.71
C LEU A 35 16.88 -30.27 37.60
N GLY A 36 15.88 -29.51 37.14
CA GLY A 36 14.51 -29.98 36.91
C GLY A 36 13.43 -29.16 37.63
N SER A 37 12.26 -29.78 37.86
CA SER A 37 11.11 -29.07 38.44
C SER A 37 11.39 -28.62 39.89
N SER A 38 11.19 -27.34 40.12
CA SER A 38 11.32 -26.60 41.38
C SER A 38 10.04 -26.59 42.21
N GLY A 39 8.91 -27.04 41.65
CA GLY A 39 7.63 -27.16 42.35
C GLY A 39 6.45 -27.10 41.40
N GLY A 40 5.25 -27.18 41.98
CA GLY A 40 3.98 -27.07 41.26
C GLY A 40 3.07 -26.01 41.88
N TYR A 41 2.36 -25.27 41.04
CA TYR A 41 1.34 -24.30 41.44
C TYR A 41 0.06 -24.53 40.65
N SER A 42 -1.09 -24.22 41.26
CA SER A 42 -2.36 -24.11 40.52
C SER A 42 -2.32 -22.87 39.62
N TYR A 43 -2.96 -22.92 38.45
CA TYR A 43 -3.16 -21.75 37.58
C TYR A 43 -3.74 -20.54 38.32
N LYS A 44 -4.63 -20.79 39.30
CA LYS A 44 -5.28 -19.72 40.07
C LYS A 44 -4.31 -18.97 40.97
N ASP A 45 -3.34 -19.68 41.55
CA ASP A 45 -2.37 -19.10 42.47
C ASP A 45 -1.17 -18.52 41.69
N GLY A 46 -0.77 -19.21 40.62
CA GLY A 46 0.39 -18.85 39.82
C GLY A 46 1.71 -19.10 40.56
N VAL A 47 2.82 -19.01 39.82
CA VAL A 47 4.15 -18.91 40.44
C VAL A 47 4.34 -17.46 40.89
N PRO A 48 4.52 -17.17 42.19
CA PRO A 48 4.63 -15.81 42.67
C PRO A 48 5.95 -15.16 42.23
N TRP A 49 5.95 -13.82 42.13
CA TRP A 49 7.10 -13.06 41.62
C TRP A 49 8.35 -13.17 42.49
N ASN A 50 8.18 -13.46 43.78
CA ASN A 50 9.24 -13.64 44.76
C ASN A 50 9.57 -15.12 45.03
N ALA A 51 9.15 -16.03 44.14
CA ALA A 51 9.60 -17.42 44.19
C ALA A 51 11.11 -17.51 43.95
N VAL A 52 11.73 -18.59 44.44
CA VAL A 52 13.13 -18.93 44.13
C VAL A 52 13.27 -19.18 42.63
N SER A 53 14.37 -18.75 42.01
CA SER A 53 14.65 -19.06 40.61
C SER A 53 14.54 -20.56 40.32
N GLY A 54 13.83 -20.93 39.25
CA GLY A 54 13.60 -22.33 38.92
C GLY A 54 12.57 -22.59 37.83
N ILE A 55 12.33 -23.87 37.56
CA ILE A 55 11.34 -24.35 36.59
C ILE A 55 10.12 -24.91 37.32
N TYR A 56 8.94 -24.37 37.10
CA TYR A 56 7.72 -24.76 37.81
C TYR A 56 6.69 -25.40 36.89
N ASN A 57 5.91 -26.33 37.42
CA ASN A 57 4.72 -26.84 36.74
C ASN A 57 3.50 -26.01 37.16
N LEU A 58 2.81 -25.40 36.18
CA LEU A 58 1.55 -24.71 36.41
C LEU A 58 0.40 -25.60 35.99
N SER A 59 -0.38 -26.08 36.96
CA SER A 59 -1.47 -27.04 36.76
C SER A 59 -2.81 -26.34 36.51
N TYR A 60 -3.46 -26.71 35.40
CA TYR A 60 -4.85 -26.39 35.08
C TYR A 60 -5.72 -27.64 35.29
N SER A 61 -7.04 -27.54 35.07
CA SER A 61 -7.96 -28.68 35.27
C SER A 61 -7.68 -29.87 34.35
N THR A 62 -7.17 -29.62 33.12
CA THR A 62 -6.98 -30.67 32.09
C THR A 62 -5.61 -30.66 31.43
N TYR A 63 -4.76 -29.69 31.75
CA TYR A 63 -3.41 -29.57 31.20
C TYR A 63 -2.47 -28.87 32.17
N SER A 64 -1.18 -28.82 31.84
CA SER A 64 -0.21 -28.02 32.58
C SER A 64 0.64 -27.19 31.62
N ALA A 65 1.21 -26.10 32.11
CA ALA A 65 2.23 -25.32 31.45
C ALA A 65 3.54 -25.36 32.24
N LEU A 66 4.65 -25.12 31.56
CA LEU A 66 5.95 -24.95 32.19
C LEU A 66 6.17 -23.45 32.43
N ILE A 67 6.52 -23.08 33.65
CA ILE A 67 6.94 -21.72 33.99
C ILE A 67 8.44 -21.72 34.26
N ALA A 68 9.20 -20.99 33.44
CA ALA A 68 10.57 -20.66 33.80
C ALA A 68 10.55 -19.34 34.58
N HIS A 69 10.94 -19.37 35.85
CA HIS A 69 10.99 -18.19 36.72
C HIS A 69 12.44 -17.88 37.05
N PHE A 70 12.85 -16.65 36.77
CA PHE A 70 14.18 -16.16 37.10
C PHE A 70 14.01 -14.90 37.94
N SER A 71 14.70 -14.86 39.08
CA SER A 71 14.68 -13.76 40.02
C SER A 71 16.03 -13.67 40.74
N ASP A 72 16.58 -12.46 40.78
CA ASP A 72 17.69 -12.06 41.64
C ASP A 72 17.20 -11.21 42.84
N GLY A 73 15.92 -10.82 42.83
CA GLY A 73 15.25 -10.12 43.92
C GLY A 73 15.69 -8.67 44.10
N ILE A 74 16.45 -8.09 43.15
CA ILE A 74 17.04 -6.76 43.27
C ILE A 74 16.77 -5.89 42.04
N GLY A 75 16.89 -4.58 42.22
CA GLY A 75 16.68 -3.61 41.15
C GLY A 75 15.22 -3.46 40.73
N SER A 76 15.00 -2.73 39.62
CA SER A 76 13.64 -2.41 39.18
C SER A 76 12.92 -3.54 38.45
N CYS A 77 13.64 -4.55 37.98
CA CYS A 77 13.08 -5.78 37.42
C CYS A 77 13.65 -6.98 38.18
N PRO A 78 13.15 -7.25 39.40
CA PRO A 78 13.70 -8.30 40.27
C PRO A 78 13.37 -9.72 39.81
N ALA A 79 12.42 -9.88 38.88
CA ALA A 79 11.98 -11.18 38.39
C ALA A 79 11.34 -11.09 37.01
N PHE A 80 11.53 -12.14 36.21
CA PHE A 80 10.77 -12.38 34.99
C PHE A 80 10.33 -13.84 34.89
N GLN A 81 9.23 -14.06 34.19
CA GLN A 81 8.72 -15.39 33.91
C GLN A 81 8.47 -15.61 32.43
N LEU A 82 8.73 -16.83 31.96
CA LEU A 82 8.23 -17.37 30.70
C LEU A 82 7.17 -18.43 31.00
N HIS A 83 5.97 -18.25 30.46
CA HIS A 83 4.93 -19.25 30.40
C HIS A 83 5.04 -19.99 29.08
N VAL A 84 5.31 -21.29 29.15
CA VAL A 84 5.53 -22.15 28.00
C VAL A 84 4.46 -23.23 27.99
N GLY A 85 3.52 -23.07 27.07
CA GLY A 85 2.53 -24.09 26.80
C GLY A 85 3.05 -25.14 25.81
N ASN A 86 2.27 -26.21 25.64
CA ASN A 86 2.53 -27.18 24.58
C ASN A 86 2.26 -26.56 23.20
N ARG A 87 2.33 -27.39 22.14
CA ARG A 87 2.13 -27.02 20.73
C ARG A 87 1.03 -25.98 20.46
N ASN A 88 -0.06 -26.00 21.23
CA ASN A 88 -1.28 -25.26 20.97
C ASN A 88 -1.40 -23.95 21.76
N SER A 89 -0.47 -23.67 22.68
CA SER A 89 -0.62 -22.58 23.67
C SER A 89 0.50 -21.54 23.62
N GLY A 90 1.56 -21.79 22.84
CA GLY A 90 2.60 -20.80 22.56
C GLY A 90 3.48 -20.48 23.77
N ILE A 91 4.07 -19.28 23.73
CA ILE A 91 4.95 -18.77 24.78
C ILE A 91 4.47 -17.37 25.14
N ALA A 92 4.41 -17.07 26.42
CA ALA A 92 4.13 -15.75 26.95
C ALA A 92 5.17 -15.37 28.01
N TYR A 93 5.27 -14.10 28.34
CA TYR A 93 6.16 -13.59 29.39
C TYR A 93 5.44 -12.57 30.28
N ARG A 94 6.03 -12.33 31.45
CA ARG A 94 5.71 -11.18 32.31
C ARG A 94 6.90 -10.85 33.19
N SER A 95 6.98 -9.61 33.67
CA SER A 95 8.03 -9.14 34.58
C SER A 95 7.42 -8.54 35.84
N ALA A 96 8.18 -8.61 36.93
CA ALA A 96 7.87 -7.91 38.16
C ALA A 96 8.58 -6.56 38.20
N ARG A 97 8.03 -5.62 38.98
CA ARG A 97 8.65 -4.32 39.25
C ARG A 97 8.96 -4.11 40.72
N ASP A 98 10.17 -3.63 40.97
CA ASP A 98 10.70 -3.22 42.28
C ASP A 98 10.34 -4.24 43.39
N SER A 99 9.44 -3.91 44.31
CA SER A 99 8.90 -4.84 45.32
C SER A 99 7.38 -4.96 45.26
N TYR A 100 6.78 -4.55 44.15
CA TYR A 100 5.33 -4.53 43.94
C TYR A 100 4.78 -5.81 43.32
N GLY A 101 5.61 -6.57 42.60
CA GLY A 101 5.22 -7.80 41.90
C GLY A 101 4.97 -7.57 40.40
N PHE A 102 4.21 -8.46 39.76
CA PHE A 102 3.96 -8.40 38.31
C PHE A 102 3.21 -7.12 37.94
N GLU A 103 3.70 -6.39 36.94
CA GLU A 103 3.07 -5.15 36.46
C GLU A 103 1.84 -5.43 35.59
N GLU A 104 1.94 -6.48 34.79
CA GLU A 104 0.98 -6.85 33.77
C GLU A 104 0.70 -8.35 33.83
N ASP A 105 -0.44 -8.73 33.27
CA ASP A 105 -0.74 -10.12 32.97
C ASP A 105 0.20 -10.67 31.86
N TRP A 106 0.06 -11.95 31.55
CA TRP A 106 0.88 -12.62 30.55
C TRP A 106 0.79 -11.95 29.18
N THR A 107 1.95 -11.58 28.62
CA THR A 107 2.09 -11.03 27.28
C THR A 107 2.60 -12.09 26.31
N ASN A 108 1.87 -12.34 25.22
CA ASN A 108 2.22 -13.36 24.23
C ASN A 108 3.47 -12.98 23.43
N ILE A 109 4.34 -13.97 23.19
CA ILE A 109 5.43 -13.88 22.22
C ILE A 109 4.91 -14.44 20.89
N TYR A 110 4.89 -13.58 19.87
CA TYR A 110 4.49 -13.99 18.53
C TYR A 110 5.60 -14.78 17.82
N THR A 111 5.19 -15.82 17.10
CA THR A 111 6.09 -16.70 16.33
C THR A 111 5.50 -16.98 14.96
N THR A 112 6.23 -17.65 14.08
CA THR A 112 5.68 -18.10 12.79
C THR A 112 4.50 -19.05 12.95
N LYS A 113 4.37 -19.74 14.10
CA LYS A 113 3.25 -20.62 14.42
C LYS A 113 2.11 -19.89 15.14
N ASN A 114 2.46 -18.94 16.00
CA ASN A 114 1.53 -18.06 16.70
C ASN A 114 1.67 -16.65 16.13
N LYS A 115 1.19 -16.45 14.88
CA LYS A 115 1.35 -15.17 14.19
C LYS A 115 0.34 -14.15 14.75
N PRO A 116 0.72 -12.87 14.86
CA PRO A 116 -0.25 -11.84 15.16
C PRO A 116 -1.22 -11.68 13.99
N SER A 117 -2.45 -11.30 14.30
CA SER A 117 -3.38 -10.76 13.31
C SER A 117 -2.96 -9.34 12.91
N ALA A 118 -3.54 -8.82 11.83
CA ALA A 118 -3.29 -7.45 11.40
C ALA A 118 -3.70 -6.45 12.50
N GLY A 119 -4.83 -6.68 13.18
CA GLY A 119 -5.30 -5.87 14.30
C GLY A 119 -4.31 -5.85 15.48
N ASP A 120 -3.69 -6.99 15.79
CA ASP A 120 -2.75 -7.11 16.93
C ASP A 120 -1.50 -6.23 16.78
N VAL A 121 -1.16 -5.82 15.56
CA VAL A 121 0.01 -4.99 15.26
C VAL A 121 -0.34 -3.64 14.63
N GLY A 122 -1.62 -3.26 14.65
CA GLY A 122 -2.08 -2.01 14.02
C GLY A 122 -1.89 -1.97 12.49
N ALA A 123 -1.81 -3.13 11.85
CA ALA A 123 -1.73 -3.27 10.40
C ALA A 123 -3.12 -3.35 9.77
N TYR A 124 -3.22 -2.90 8.51
CA TYR A 124 -4.44 -3.06 7.73
C TYR A 124 -4.68 -4.52 7.33
N HIS A 125 -5.94 -4.92 7.32
CA HIS A 125 -6.33 -6.17 6.67
C HIS A 125 -6.10 -6.05 5.16
N LYS A 126 -5.82 -7.19 4.51
CA LYS A 126 -5.62 -7.24 3.05
C LYS A 126 -6.79 -6.58 2.30
N SER A 127 -8.03 -6.89 2.69
CA SER A 127 -9.24 -6.30 2.09
C SER A 127 -9.34 -4.79 2.27
N GLU A 128 -8.86 -4.25 3.39
CA GLU A 128 -8.83 -2.80 3.61
C GLU A 128 -7.76 -2.15 2.74
N SER A 129 -6.57 -2.75 2.69
CA SER A 129 -5.47 -2.29 1.83
C SER A 129 -5.86 -2.29 0.36
N ASP A 130 -6.54 -3.34 -0.11
CA ASP A 130 -6.97 -3.49 -1.50
C ASP A 130 -7.96 -2.39 -1.93
N ASN A 131 -8.76 -1.86 -1.00
CA ASN A 131 -9.70 -0.76 -1.26
C ASN A 131 -9.06 0.63 -1.09
N LYS A 132 -8.06 0.74 -0.22
CA LYS A 132 -7.44 2.02 0.13
C LYS A 132 -6.34 2.45 -0.82
N TYR A 133 -5.66 1.49 -1.45
CA TYR A 133 -4.48 1.75 -2.27
C TYR A 133 -4.64 1.19 -3.68
N GLN A 134 -4.08 1.89 -4.67
CA GLN A 134 -4.12 1.43 -6.06
C GLN A 134 -3.18 0.22 -6.28
N PRO A 135 -3.52 -0.71 -7.19
CA PRO A 135 -2.65 -1.82 -7.54
C PRO A 135 -1.29 -1.35 -8.06
N LYS A 136 -0.22 -2.05 -7.68
CA LYS A 136 1.15 -1.76 -8.13
C LYS A 136 1.22 -1.82 -9.66
N GLY A 137 1.75 -0.75 -10.27
CA GLY A 137 1.93 -0.64 -11.72
C GLY A 137 0.84 0.15 -12.45
N ASN A 138 -0.25 0.51 -11.75
CA ASN A 138 -1.30 1.38 -12.31
C ASN A 138 -1.13 2.85 -11.93
N TYR A 139 0.06 3.23 -11.44
CA TYR A 139 0.38 4.61 -11.08
C TYR A 139 0.75 5.40 -12.33
N GLN A 140 0.22 6.63 -12.46
CA GLN A 140 0.79 7.59 -13.41
C GLN A 140 2.24 7.93 -13.00
N PRO A 141 3.13 8.23 -13.96
CA PRO A 141 4.48 8.71 -13.66
C PRO A 141 4.45 9.87 -12.66
N THR A 142 5.35 9.83 -11.67
CA THR A 142 5.51 10.90 -10.68
C THR A 142 5.62 12.27 -11.36
N GLY A 143 4.82 13.24 -10.92
CA GLY A 143 4.83 14.61 -11.44
C GLY A 143 3.83 14.88 -12.58
N ASN A 144 3.09 13.87 -13.04
CA ASN A 144 2.05 14.04 -14.05
C ASN A 144 0.62 13.91 -13.48
N TYR A 145 0.44 14.30 -12.21
CA TYR A 145 -0.87 14.28 -11.57
C TYR A 145 -1.59 15.60 -11.85
N SER A 146 -2.67 15.54 -12.62
CA SER A 146 -3.71 16.55 -12.52
C SER A 146 -4.51 16.33 -11.22
N VAL A 147 -4.90 17.41 -10.56
CA VAL A 147 -5.78 17.33 -9.39
C VAL A 147 -7.09 16.69 -9.83
N ARG A 148 -7.57 15.71 -9.07
CA ARG A 148 -8.84 15.01 -9.35
C ARG A 148 -9.97 16.04 -9.40
N GLY A 149 -10.56 16.23 -10.58
CA GLY A 149 -11.63 17.21 -10.82
C GLY A 149 -11.16 18.50 -11.52
N GLU A 150 -9.86 18.73 -11.67
CA GLU A 150 -9.31 19.90 -12.37
C GLU A 150 -8.85 19.59 -13.80
N SER A 151 -9.09 18.38 -14.29
CA SER A 151 -8.81 18.01 -15.68
C SER A 151 -10.04 17.40 -16.33
N TYR A 152 -10.22 17.75 -17.60
CA TYR A 152 -11.22 17.13 -18.45
C TYR A 152 -11.00 15.63 -18.48
N THR A 153 -12.10 14.88 -18.33
CA THR A 153 -12.12 13.47 -18.73
C THR A 153 -11.75 13.37 -20.21
N LYS A 154 -11.28 12.19 -20.63
CA LYS A 154 -10.96 11.95 -22.04
C LYS A 154 -12.12 12.34 -22.96
N GLN A 155 -13.35 11.97 -22.58
CA GLN A 155 -14.56 12.30 -23.34
C GLN A 155 -14.81 13.82 -23.43
N GLU A 156 -14.63 14.55 -22.34
CA GLU A 156 -14.77 16.02 -22.34
C GLU A 156 -13.70 16.70 -23.19
N SER A 157 -12.46 16.21 -23.13
CA SER A 157 -11.36 16.70 -23.96
C SER A 157 -11.63 16.45 -25.45
N ASP A 158 -12.04 15.23 -25.81
CA ASP A 158 -12.32 14.83 -27.19
C ASP A 158 -13.48 15.66 -27.79
N GLY A 159 -14.42 16.13 -26.98
CA GLY A 159 -15.50 17.03 -27.42
C GLY A 159 -15.11 18.51 -27.52
N ARG A 160 -14.06 18.96 -26.80
CA ARG A 160 -13.66 20.37 -26.73
C ARG A 160 -12.52 20.73 -27.68
N TYR A 161 -11.62 19.79 -27.95
CA TYR A 161 -10.40 20.04 -28.69
C TYR A 161 -10.36 19.24 -29.99
N GLN A 162 -9.71 19.80 -31.01
CA GLN A 162 -9.52 19.10 -32.27
C GLN A 162 -8.57 17.91 -32.09
N PRO A 163 -8.86 16.74 -32.68
CA PRO A 163 -8.01 15.55 -32.56
C PRO A 163 -6.65 15.76 -33.23
N LYS A 164 -5.62 15.06 -32.70
CA LYS A 164 -4.24 15.15 -33.20
C LYS A 164 -4.06 14.50 -34.57
N ASP A 165 -4.77 13.40 -34.81
CA ASP A 165 -4.75 12.67 -36.06
C ASP A 165 -5.77 13.29 -37.01
N ARG A 166 -5.28 14.14 -37.91
CA ARG A 166 -6.12 14.88 -38.85
C ARG A 166 -6.05 14.26 -40.22
N SER A 167 -7.17 14.24 -40.93
CA SER A 167 -7.22 13.77 -42.32
C SER A 167 -7.90 14.80 -43.22
N PHE A 168 -7.47 14.86 -44.48
CA PHE A 168 -8.14 15.67 -45.49
C PHE A 168 -9.14 14.81 -46.25
N THR A 169 -10.41 15.17 -46.19
CA THR A 169 -11.48 14.50 -46.92
C THR A 169 -11.88 15.36 -48.11
N VAL A 170 -11.88 14.79 -49.33
CA VAL A 170 -12.44 15.44 -50.52
C VAL A 170 -13.96 15.50 -50.37
N VAL A 171 -14.52 16.71 -50.43
CA VAL A 171 -15.97 16.95 -50.35
C VAL A 171 -16.58 17.37 -51.69
N TYR A 172 -15.74 17.69 -52.67
CA TYR A 172 -16.13 17.92 -54.06
C TYR A 172 -14.94 17.72 -55.00
N SER A 173 -15.21 17.18 -56.20
CA SER A 173 -14.25 16.99 -57.27
C SER A 173 -14.90 17.35 -58.60
N GLY A 174 -14.24 18.20 -59.38
CA GLY A 174 -14.76 18.81 -60.60
C GLY A 174 -14.45 20.30 -60.62
N VAL A 175 -14.44 20.91 -61.80
CA VAL A 175 -14.27 22.37 -61.92
C VAL A 175 -15.46 23.06 -61.26
N LEU A 176 -15.22 23.92 -60.27
CA LEU A 176 -16.27 24.72 -59.66
C LEU A 176 -16.78 25.76 -60.66
N PRO A 177 -18.04 25.66 -61.12
CA PRO A 177 -18.57 26.59 -62.09
C PRO A 177 -18.72 27.99 -61.49
N SER A 178 -18.41 29.01 -62.28
CA SER A 178 -18.64 30.40 -61.89
C SER A 178 -20.12 30.66 -61.61
N ARG A 179 -20.40 31.34 -60.50
CA ARG A 179 -21.75 31.82 -60.13
C ARG A 179 -22.83 30.74 -60.05
N THR A 180 -22.41 29.48 -59.85
CA THR A 180 -23.33 28.33 -59.78
C THR A 180 -22.98 27.46 -58.57
N PRO A 181 -23.86 27.37 -57.55
CA PRO A 181 -23.62 26.52 -56.40
C PRO A 181 -23.61 25.04 -56.74
N VAL A 182 -22.65 24.30 -56.19
CA VAL A 182 -22.58 22.83 -56.26
C VAL A 182 -22.84 22.23 -54.88
N ASN A 183 -23.38 21.01 -54.86
CA ASN A 183 -23.56 20.26 -53.61
C ASN A 183 -22.24 19.60 -53.17
N LEU A 184 -21.99 19.62 -51.86
CA LEU A 184 -20.85 18.99 -51.22
C LEU A 184 -21.25 17.65 -50.60
N ALA A 185 -20.33 16.70 -50.60
CA ALA A 185 -20.54 15.40 -49.96
C ALA A 185 -20.64 15.48 -48.44
N LYS A 186 -20.09 16.55 -47.82
CA LYS A 186 -20.15 16.80 -46.38
C LYS A 186 -20.36 18.29 -46.11
N ASN A 187 -20.93 18.58 -44.93
CA ASN A 187 -21.05 19.93 -44.42
C ASN A 187 -19.66 20.51 -44.09
N ILE A 188 -19.40 21.75 -44.53
CA ILE A 188 -18.12 22.43 -44.33
C ILE A 188 -18.09 23.46 -43.20
N TRP A 189 -19.21 23.68 -42.49
CA TRP A 189 -19.28 24.58 -41.33
C TRP A 189 -18.33 24.17 -40.21
N GLY A 190 -17.63 25.17 -39.65
CA GLY A 190 -16.67 24.97 -38.58
C GLY A 190 -15.40 24.24 -38.99
N LYS A 191 -15.17 24.05 -40.31
CA LYS A 191 -14.03 23.32 -40.85
C LYS A 191 -13.04 24.26 -41.55
N LEU A 192 -11.77 23.85 -41.53
CA LEU A 192 -10.78 24.38 -42.47
C LEU A 192 -11.07 23.75 -43.84
N VAL A 193 -11.38 24.60 -44.81
CA VAL A 193 -11.67 24.23 -46.19
C VAL A 193 -10.43 24.54 -47.03
N ILE A 194 -9.99 23.57 -47.83
CA ILE A 194 -8.90 23.73 -48.78
C ILE A 194 -9.44 23.58 -50.19
N LEU A 195 -9.03 24.46 -51.08
CA LEU A 195 -9.37 24.49 -52.49
C LEU A 195 -8.11 24.18 -53.29
N GLU A 196 -8.19 23.24 -54.22
CA GLU A 196 -7.10 22.90 -55.13
C GLU A 196 -7.46 23.33 -56.55
N ARG A 197 -6.51 23.95 -57.24
CA ARG A 197 -6.60 24.25 -58.68
C ARG A 197 -5.91 23.18 -59.52
N GLU A 198 -6.20 23.20 -60.82
CA GLU A 198 -5.61 22.27 -61.79
C GLU A 198 -4.07 22.40 -61.89
N ASP A 199 -3.53 23.58 -61.64
CA ASP A 199 -2.09 23.85 -61.58
C ASP A 199 -1.42 23.41 -60.27
N GLY A 200 -2.16 22.78 -59.36
CA GLY A 200 -1.66 22.25 -58.09
C GLY A 200 -1.52 23.30 -56.98
N ILE A 201 -1.99 24.53 -57.19
CA ILE A 201 -1.99 25.56 -56.15
C ILE A 201 -3.17 25.32 -55.20
N PHE A 202 -2.90 25.47 -53.89
CA PHE A 202 -3.89 25.35 -52.84
C PHE A 202 -4.15 26.70 -52.17
N PHE A 203 -5.43 26.96 -51.89
CA PHE A 203 -5.86 28.04 -51.02
C PHE A 203 -6.78 27.50 -49.94
N PHE A 204 -6.89 28.23 -48.84
CA PHE A 204 -7.71 27.76 -47.73
C PHE A 204 -8.48 28.90 -47.08
N PHE A 205 -9.60 28.55 -46.46
CA PHE A 205 -10.33 29.43 -45.57
C PHE A 205 -10.94 28.61 -44.45
N TYR A 206 -11.10 29.24 -43.28
CA TYR A 206 -11.92 28.66 -42.23
C TYR A 206 -13.38 29.04 -42.46
N CYS A 207 -14.22 28.05 -42.74
CA CYS A 207 -15.66 28.28 -42.86
C CYS A 207 -16.24 28.35 -41.44
N MET A 208 -16.72 29.52 -41.05
CA MET A 208 -17.47 29.65 -39.79
C MET A 208 -18.75 28.81 -39.87
N SER A 209 -19.37 28.52 -38.73
CA SER A 209 -20.66 27.81 -38.68
C SER A 209 -21.83 28.68 -39.15
N ARG A 210 -21.70 29.28 -40.35
CA ARG A 210 -22.68 30.14 -41.01
C ARG A 210 -22.44 30.19 -42.52
N ASP A 211 -23.52 30.38 -43.26
CA ASP A 211 -23.48 30.68 -44.69
C ASP A 211 -22.98 32.12 -44.92
N GLY A 212 -22.39 32.37 -46.09
CA GLY A 212 -21.83 33.69 -46.39
C GLY A 212 -20.83 33.68 -47.54
N ILE A 213 -20.26 34.85 -47.82
CA ILE A 213 -19.17 35.03 -48.77
C ILE A 213 -17.86 35.06 -47.96
N TYR A 214 -16.91 34.24 -48.40
CA TYR A 214 -15.59 34.09 -47.81
C TYR A 214 -14.56 34.58 -48.83
N ALA A 215 -13.92 35.71 -48.53
CA ALA A 215 -12.84 36.26 -49.34
C ALA A 215 -11.52 35.58 -48.96
N ILE A 216 -10.79 35.11 -49.97
CA ILE A 216 -9.56 34.34 -49.86
C ILE A 216 -8.43 35.17 -50.45
N GLY A 217 -7.48 35.57 -49.60
CA GLY A 217 -6.30 36.32 -50.03
C GLY A 217 -5.33 35.45 -50.83
N GLY A 218 -4.63 36.06 -51.80
CA GLY A 218 -3.53 35.43 -52.54
C GLY A 218 -3.80 35.09 -54.02
N ASP A 219 -5.06 35.00 -54.47
CA ASP A 219 -5.41 34.67 -55.86
C ASP A 219 -6.44 35.64 -56.44
N ASN A 220 -6.02 36.86 -56.80
CA ASN A 220 -6.90 37.88 -57.38
C ASN A 220 -8.22 38.09 -56.60
N SER A 221 -8.16 37.97 -55.27
CA SER A 221 -9.32 38.07 -54.38
C SER A 221 -10.42 37.04 -54.68
N THR A 222 -10.05 35.75 -54.73
CA THR A 222 -11.03 34.67 -54.84
C THR A 222 -12.07 34.74 -53.72
N GLU A 223 -13.34 34.77 -54.11
CA GLU A 223 -14.48 34.77 -53.22
C GLU A 223 -15.27 33.47 -53.41
N MET A 224 -15.49 32.78 -52.31
CA MET A 224 -16.31 31.58 -52.26
C MET A 224 -17.58 31.87 -51.50
N ARG A 225 -18.73 31.52 -52.07
CA ARG A 225 -19.99 31.60 -51.35
C ARG A 225 -20.37 30.21 -50.84
N VAL A 226 -20.61 30.14 -49.53
CA VAL A 226 -21.14 28.96 -48.86
C VAL A 226 -22.63 29.17 -48.62
N SER A 227 -23.45 28.19 -48.97
CA SER A 227 -24.90 28.24 -48.82
C SER A 227 -25.50 26.88 -48.46
N GLY A 228 -26.79 26.87 -48.12
CA GLY A 228 -27.51 25.64 -47.81
C GLY A 228 -27.04 25.02 -46.49
N ASN A 229 -26.75 25.85 -45.50
CA ASN A 229 -26.21 25.44 -44.21
C ASN A 229 -24.89 24.67 -44.32
N GLY A 230 -23.95 25.19 -45.12
CA GLY A 230 -22.64 24.56 -45.34
C GLY A 230 -22.66 23.34 -46.27
N SER A 231 -23.78 23.03 -46.93
CA SER A 231 -23.87 21.89 -47.87
C SER A 231 -23.56 22.26 -49.32
N LYS A 232 -23.40 23.55 -49.64
CA LYS A 232 -23.10 24.02 -50.99
C LYS A 232 -21.96 25.02 -51.01
N ILE A 233 -21.19 24.98 -52.09
CA ILE A 233 -20.14 25.96 -52.38
C ILE A 233 -20.29 26.49 -53.79
N GLU A 234 -19.94 27.76 -53.99
CA GLU A 234 -20.02 28.47 -55.26
C GLU A 234 -18.75 29.29 -55.43
N PHE A 235 -18.14 29.20 -56.60
CA PHE A 235 -17.09 30.15 -56.99
C PHE A 235 -17.75 31.48 -57.39
N TRP A 236 -17.64 32.48 -56.53
CA TRP A 236 -18.38 33.74 -56.68
C TRP A 236 -17.60 34.76 -57.51
N ALA A 237 -16.31 34.93 -57.25
CA ALA A 237 -15.42 35.81 -57.99
C ALA A 237 -13.97 35.36 -57.78
N GLY A 238 -13.03 35.82 -58.61
CA GLY A 238 -11.61 35.55 -58.39
C GLY A 238 -10.82 35.21 -59.65
N GLY A 239 -9.65 34.61 -59.41
CA GLY A 239 -8.76 34.08 -60.43
C GLY A 239 -9.29 32.81 -61.08
N VAL A 240 -8.57 31.70 -60.92
CA VAL A 240 -8.90 30.44 -61.59
C VAL A 240 -9.77 29.56 -60.70
N GLN A 241 -10.75 28.89 -61.31
CA GLN A 241 -11.69 28.03 -60.61
C GLN A 241 -10.99 26.82 -59.97
N PRO A 242 -11.27 26.51 -58.69
CA PRO A 242 -10.80 25.27 -58.08
C PRO A 242 -11.42 24.04 -58.74
N VAL A 243 -10.66 22.95 -58.74
CA VAL A 243 -11.07 21.63 -59.26
C VAL A 243 -11.35 20.60 -58.17
N LYS A 244 -10.97 20.88 -56.91
CA LYS A 244 -11.34 20.07 -55.74
C LYS A 244 -11.51 20.92 -54.50
N VAL A 245 -12.33 20.40 -53.57
CA VAL A 245 -12.56 20.98 -52.25
C VAL A 245 -12.31 19.89 -51.20
N TYR A 246 -11.50 20.22 -50.21
CA TYR A 246 -11.18 19.37 -49.06
C TYR A 246 -11.67 20.02 -47.78
N ILE A 247 -11.96 19.19 -46.78
CA ILE A 247 -12.08 19.62 -45.39
C ILE A 247 -11.06 18.88 -44.52
N LEU A 248 -10.59 19.56 -43.47
CA LEU A 248 -9.84 18.94 -42.39
C LEU A 248 -10.80 18.35 -41.36
N GLU A 249 -10.67 17.05 -41.09
CA GLU A 249 -11.40 16.32 -40.03
C GLU A 249 -10.47 15.86 -38.91
#